data_AF-A0A0A8L7J9-F1
#
_entry.id   AF-A0A0A8L7J9-F1
#
_cell.length_a   1.000
_cell.length_b   1.000
_cell.length_c   1.000
_cell.angle_alpha   90.00
_cell.angle_beta   90.00
_cell.angle_gamma   90.00
#
_symmetry.space_group_name_H-M   'P 1'
#
loop_
_entity.id
_entity.type
_entity.pdbx_description
1 polymer ?
#
loop_
_entity_poly.entity_id
_entity_poly.type
_entity_poly.pdbx_seq_one_letter_code
_entity_poly.pdbx_strand_id
1 'polypeptide(L)'
;MSEYIRQYVLDKLLSRIEEGSTRQLEEPSEAESTLFGCLFTDLVGKLIEEAKLQAEKDGTRTISVGNLREARDIILESSFETEKR
;
A
#
# COMPACT_ATOMS: atom_id res chain seq x y z
N MET A 1 9.34 -11.92 1.76
CA MET A 1 9.32 -10.77 2.68
C MET A 1 9.94 -11.21 4.00
N SER A 2 10.80 -10.42 4.65
CA SER A 2 11.30 -10.80 5.97
C SER A 2 10.16 -10.68 7.00
N GLU A 3 10.16 -11.58 7.98
CA GLU A 3 9.19 -11.60 9.09
C GLU A 3 9.09 -10.25 9.81
N TYR A 4 10.20 -9.53 9.89
CA TYR A 4 10.29 -8.16 10.41
C TYR A 4 9.43 -7.15 9.63
N ILE A 5 9.47 -7.18 8.29
CA ILE A 5 8.69 -6.23 7.46
C ILE A 5 7.20 -6.50 7.60
N ARG A 6 6.81 -7.78 7.68
CA ARG A 6 5.41 -8.19 7.91
C ARG A 6 4.89 -7.62 9.24
N GLN A 7 5.62 -7.84 10.32
CA GLN A 7 5.21 -7.34 11.65
C GLN A 7 5.13 -5.81 11.67
N TYR A 8 6.13 -5.11 11.13
CA TYR A 8 6.15 -3.66 11.10
C TYR A 8 4.95 -3.06 10.35
N VAL A 9 4.57 -3.65 9.21
CA VAL A 9 3.40 -3.20 8.44
C VAL A 9 2.11 -3.43 9.21
N LEU A 10 1.98 -4.61 9.84
CA LEU A 10 0.83 -4.97 10.65
C LEU A 10 0.62 -3.99 11.80
N ASP A 11 1.67 -3.73 12.57
CA ASP A 11 1.65 -2.82 13.72
C ASP A 11 1.24 -1.40 13.29
N LYS A 12 1.75 -0.93 12.13
CA LYS A 12 1.39 0.39 11.59
C LYS A 12 -0.04 0.47 11.06
N LEU A 13 -0.55 -0.61 10.48
CA LEU A 13 -1.95 -0.68 10.03
C LEU A 13 -2.90 -0.68 11.22
N LEU A 14 -2.67 -1.56 12.20
CA LEU A 14 -3.47 -1.63 13.42
C LEU A 14 -3.47 -0.30 14.17
N SER A 15 -2.28 0.28 14.40
CA SER A 15 -2.14 1.59 15.05
C SER A 15 -2.93 2.69 14.33
N ARG A 16 -2.92 2.74 12.99
CA ARG A 16 -3.70 3.75 12.23
C ARG A 16 -5.21 3.53 12.31
N ILE A 17 -5.65 2.28 12.33
CA ILE A 17 -7.09 1.97 12.45
C ILE A 17 -7.55 2.31 13.87
N GLU A 18 -6.77 2.01 14.90
CA GLU A 18 -7.04 2.39 16.29
C GLU A 18 -7.04 3.91 16.49
N GLU A 19 -6.12 4.65 15.85
CA GLU A 19 -6.12 6.12 15.89
C GLU A 19 -7.39 6.73 15.28
N GLY A 20 -8.04 6.04 14.34
CA GLY A 20 -9.29 6.46 13.69
C GLY A 20 -10.56 5.83 14.26
N SER A 21 -10.45 4.91 15.23
CA SER A 21 -11.55 4.08 15.72
C SER A 21 -11.64 4.12 17.25
N THR A 22 -12.84 4.28 17.81
CA THR A 22 -13.05 4.10 19.25
C THR A 22 -13.10 2.64 19.71
N ARG A 23 -12.86 1.67 18.81
CA ARG A 23 -12.81 0.25 19.12
C ARG A 23 -11.37 -0.27 19.16
N GLN A 24 -11.03 -0.97 20.23
CA GLN A 24 -9.88 -1.88 20.27
C GLN A 24 -10.09 -2.95 19.20
N LEU A 25 -9.10 -3.12 18.35
CA LEU A 25 -9.07 -4.21 17.38
C LEU A 25 -8.57 -5.46 18.09
N GLU A 26 -9.14 -6.61 17.75
CA GLU A 26 -8.56 -7.88 18.14
C GLU A 26 -7.23 -8.09 17.39
N GLU A 27 -6.28 -8.75 18.04
CA GLU A 27 -5.03 -9.12 17.39
C GLU A 27 -5.35 -10.10 16.24
N PRO A 28 -4.90 -9.81 15.01
CA PRO A 28 -5.23 -10.65 13.86
C PRO A 28 -4.61 -12.03 14.01
N SER A 29 -5.33 -13.06 13.54
CA SER A 29 -4.82 -14.42 13.45
C SER A 29 -3.57 -14.50 12.56
N GLU A 30 -2.82 -15.60 12.66
CA GLU A 30 -1.64 -15.85 11.81
C GLU A 30 -2.00 -15.85 10.31
N ALA A 31 -3.17 -16.38 9.96
CA ALA A 31 -3.69 -16.40 8.61
C ALA A 31 -3.97 -14.97 8.09
N GLU A 32 -4.63 -14.14 8.90
CA GLU A 32 -4.91 -12.72 8.57
C GLU A 32 -3.61 -11.92 8.46
N SER A 33 -2.68 -12.12 9.39
CA SER A 33 -1.36 -11.48 9.36
C SER A 33 -0.58 -11.82 8.09
N THR A 34 -0.68 -13.06 7.64
CA THR A 34 -0.08 -13.51 6.37
C THR A 34 -0.75 -12.86 5.17
N LEU A 35 -2.09 -12.81 5.16
CA LEU A 35 -2.88 -12.14 4.12
C LEU A 35 -2.54 -10.66 4.01
N PHE A 36 -2.44 -9.94 5.13
CA PHE A 36 -2.04 -8.53 5.14
C PHE A 36 -0.63 -8.33 4.59
N GLY A 37 0.32 -9.20 4.93
CA GLY A 37 1.67 -9.17 4.36
C GLY A 37 1.68 -9.37 2.83
N CYS A 38 0.88 -10.30 2.33
CA CYS A 38 0.71 -10.53 0.89
C CYS A 38 0.11 -9.29 0.20
N LEU A 39 -1.01 -8.78 0.71
CA LEU A 39 -1.68 -7.60 0.16
C LEU A 39 -0.77 -6.37 0.15
N PHE A 40 0.01 -6.16 1.21
CA PHE A 40 1.00 -5.09 1.25
C PHE A 40 2.09 -5.26 0.18
N THR A 41 2.61 -6.47 0.00
CA THR A 41 3.60 -6.77 -1.04
C THR A 41 3.06 -6.42 -2.42
N ASP A 42 1.85 -6.87 -2.71
CA ASP A 42 1.20 -6.67 -4.01
C ASP A 42 0.94 -5.19 -4.27
N LEU A 43 0.49 -4.45 -3.25
CA LEU A 43 0.27 -3.01 -3.35
C LEU A 43 1.57 -2.23 -3.60
N VAL A 44 2.65 -2.59 -2.90
CA VAL A 44 3.99 -2.00 -3.15
C VAL A 44 4.45 -2.32 -4.56
N GLY A 45 4.23 -3.54 -5.05
CA GLY A 45 4.53 -3.93 -6.42
C GLY A 45 3.84 -3.03 -7.44
N LYS A 46 2.52 -2.87 -7.32
CA LYS A 46 1.71 -1.99 -8.18
C LYS A 46 2.18 -0.53 -8.12
N LEU A 47 2.49 -0.02 -6.92
CA LEU A 47 3.00 1.35 -6.74
C LEU A 47 4.32 1.56 -7.47
N ILE A 48 5.24 0.59 -7.39
CA ILE A 48 6.54 0.68 -8.06
C ILE A 48 6.39 0.56 -9.58
N GLU A 49 5.51 -0.31 -10.08
CA GLU A 49 5.23 -0.43 -11.50
C GLU A 49 4.66 0.87 -12.08
N GLU A 50 3.65 1.45 -11.42
CA GLU A 50 3.06 2.71 -11.85
C GLU A 50 4.08 3.86 -11.77
N ALA A 51 4.91 3.90 -10.72
CA ALA A 51 5.96 4.92 -10.61
C ALA A 51 7.04 4.80 -11.70
N LYS A 52 7.30 3.59 -12.21
CA LYS A 52 8.16 3.40 -13.39
C LYS A 52 7.51 3.99 -14.64
N LEU A 53 6.22 3.77 -14.84
CA LEU A 53 5.49 4.36 -15.99
C LEU A 53 5.53 5.89 -15.95
N GLN A 54 5.36 6.50 -14.78
CA GLN A 54 5.47 7.95 -14.64
C GLN A 54 6.91 8.45 -14.87
N ALA A 55 7.92 7.72 -14.39
CA ALA A 55 9.32 8.05 -14.67
C ALA A 55 9.64 7.97 -16.18
N GLU A 56 9.14 6.94 -16.87
CA GLU A 56 9.30 6.77 -18.32
C GLU A 56 8.62 7.89 -19.10
N LYS A 57 7.43 8.32 -18.67
CA LYS A 57 6.70 9.47 -19.23
C LYS A 57 7.48 10.77 -19.08
N ASP A 58 8.21 10.94 -17.98
CA ASP A 58 9.11 12.06 -17.73
C ASP A 58 10.45 11.94 -18.49
N GLY A 59 10.67 10.85 -19.22
CA GLY A 59 11.89 10.59 -19.99
C GLY A 59 13.09 10.16 -19.13
N THR A 60 12.84 9.71 -17.89
CA THR A 60 13.88 9.23 -16.97
C THR A 60 13.74 7.74 -16.68
N ARG A 61 14.86 7.08 -16.37
CA ARG A 61 14.89 5.68 -15.92
C ARG A 61 14.96 5.55 -14.40
N THR A 62 15.08 6.68 -13.71
CA THR A 62 15.18 6.76 -12.25
C THR A 62 13.86 7.25 -11.68
N ILE A 63 13.27 6.46 -10.79
CA ILE A 63 12.03 6.82 -10.09
C ILE A 63 12.35 7.94 -9.08
N SER A 64 11.68 9.07 -9.24
CA SER A 64 11.72 10.16 -8.26
C SER A 64 10.59 10.04 -7.24
N VAL A 65 10.68 10.82 -6.15
CA VAL A 65 9.58 10.93 -5.16
C VAL A 65 8.31 11.51 -5.80
N GLY A 66 8.44 12.35 -6.83
CA GLY A 66 7.29 12.87 -7.59
C GLY A 66 6.51 11.73 -8.26
N ASN A 67 7.22 10.84 -8.94
CA ASN A 67 6.61 9.69 -9.62
C ASN A 67 5.90 8.73 -8.65
N LEU A 68 6.44 8.54 -7.44
CA LEU A 68 5.79 7.75 -6.39
C LEU A 68 4.49 8.39 -5.86
N ARG A 69 4.44 9.73 -5.79
CA ARG A 69 3.23 10.46 -5.36
C ARG A 69 2.14 10.39 -6.42
N GLU A 70 2.49 10.59 -7.68
CA GLU A 70 1.57 10.46 -8.80
C GLU A 70 1.03 9.03 -8.92
N ALA A 71 1.90 8.02 -8.81
CA ALA A 71 1.50 6.62 -8.78
C ALA A 71 0.52 6.29 -7.65
N ARG A 72 0.74 6.85 -6.45
CA ARG A 72 -0.20 6.73 -5.34
C ARG A 72 -1.58 7.31 -5.72
N ASP A 73 -1.60 8.51 -6.28
CA ASP A 73 -2.84 9.20 -6.62
C ASP A 73 -3.64 8.41 -7.68
N ILE A 74 -2.96 7.91 -8.72
CA ILE A 74 -3.57 7.04 -9.75
C ILE A 74 -4.17 5.76 -9.14
N ILE A 75 -3.41 5.08 -8.26
CA ILE A 75 -3.88 3.85 -7.62
C ILE A 75 -5.10 4.11 -6.72
N LEU A 76 -5.10 5.24 -5.99
CA LEU A 76 -6.24 5.61 -5.15
C LEU A 76 -7.46 5.99 -5.99
N GLU A 77 -7.30 6.81 -7.04
CA GLU A 77 -8.39 7.24 -7.92
C GLU A 77 -9.05 6.06 -8.63
N SER A 78 -8.26 5.14 -9.19
CA SER A 78 -8.79 3.91 -9.83
C SER A 78 -9.53 3.00 -8.85
N SER A 79 -9.19 3.04 -7.56
CA SER A 79 -9.89 2.27 -6.53
C SER A 79 -11.28 2.85 -6.22
N PHE A 80 -11.47 4.17 -6.33
CA PHE A 80 -12.75 4.85 -6.06
C PHE A 80 -13.69 4.92 -7.27
N GLU A 81 -13.21 4.77 -8.50
CA GLU A 81 -14.07 4.74 -9.69
C GLU A 81 -14.93 3.48 -9.79
N THR A 82 -14.55 2.40 -9.09
CA THR A 82 -15.28 1.13 -9.11
C THR A 82 -16.60 1.17 -8.33
N GLU A 83 -16.79 2.13 -7.42
CA GLU A 83 -18.01 2.27 -6.58
C GLU A 83 -19.13 3.11 -7.22
N LYS A 84 -18.91 3.69 -8.41
CA LYS A 84 -19.91 4.53 -9.10
C LYS A 84 -20.57 3.88 -10.33
N ARG A 85 -20.45 2.56 -10.51
CA ARG A 85 -21.11 1.81 -11.58
C ARG A 85 -22.08 0.76 -11.07
#